data_AF-A0A956LNH6-F1
#
_entry.id   AF-A0A956LNH6-F1
#
_cell.length_a   1.000
_cell.length_b   1.000
_cell.length_c   1.000
_cell.angle_alpha   90.00
_cell.angle_beta   90.00
_cell.angle_gamma   90.00
#
_symmetry.space_group_name_H-M   'P 1'
#
loop_
_entity.id
_entity.type
_entity.pdbx_description
1 polymer ?
#
loop_
_entity_poly.entity_id
_entity_poly.type
_entity_poly.pdbx_seq_one_letter_code
_entity_poly.pdbx_strand_id
1 'polypeptide(L)'
;MVSAKDTFLAHADGSGFDPMVDELRRSLIEVKVQTLAKVQNLDEAGLKVAMPGLYEQIVVTTIQIAAHVGLGVGLALEALDEVSQGASISQFSRDVRNQMTETGVALKRRHSNQIATLVAEIEVQRLAWRHNHEFLSWLGFRRGDPRYPVTDRLERLNAFKVQQRLLKSRDTVVRLIGAPLAAALEAHDRFMLANRWHLSLTPDHAVERYVWPLLSFQPGPVVMLEVARLEHDVMVDQGASAEKLAGQRRRIVGGFKQQLARALEHIPEGARAGAIA
;
A
#
# COMPACT_ATOMS: atom_id res chain seq x y z
N MET A 1 9.46 24.54 14.63
CA MET A 1 9.17 23.77 13.42
C MET A 1 8.25 22.63 13.84
N VAL A 2 7.05 22.52 13.28
CA VAL A 2 6.10 21.45 13.60
C VAL A 2 6.69 20.12 13.09
N SER A 3 6.63 19.05 13.88
CA SER A 3 7.20 17.77 13.46
C SER A 3 6.32 17.09 12.40
N ALA A 4 6.88 16.24 11.54
CA ALA A 4 6.12 15.49 10.54
C ALA A 4 5.01 14.62 11.17
N LYS A 5 5.27 14.09 12.37
CA LYS A 5 4.27 13.37 13.17
C LYS A 5 3.11 14.27 13.58
N ASP A 6 3.40 15.47 14.09
CA ASP A 6 2.37 16.39 14.56
C ASP A 6 1.53 16.91 13.40
N THR A 7 2.16 17.25 12.26
CA THR A 7 1.45 17.59 11.02
C THR A 7 0.54 16.45 10.57
N PHE A 8 1.05 15.21 10.53
CA PHE A 8 0.23 14.04 10.18
C PHE A 8 -0.96 13.86 11.11
N LEU A 9 -0.75 13.93 12.43
CA LEU A 9 -1.84 13.76 13.40
C LEU A 9 -2.87 14.89 13.28
N ALA A 10 -2.45 16.13 13.02
CA ALA A 10 -3.36 17.25 12.80
C ALA A 10 -4.32 16.99 11.62
N HIS A 11 -3.82 16.50 10.48
CA HIS A 11 -4.67 16.13 9.34
C HIS A 11 -5.45 14.82 9.56
N ALA A 12 -4.89 13.86 10.29
CA ALA A 12 -5.54 12.57 10.52
C ALA A 12 -6.72 12.67 11.50
N ASP A 13 -6.64 13.60 12.47
CA ASP A 13 -7.62 13.76 13.54
C ASP A 13 -8.56 14.96 13.34
N GLY A 14 -8.13 15.99 12.59
CA GLY A 14 -8.87 17.23 12.41
C GLY A 14 -9.27 17.48 10.96
N SER A 15 -10.56 17.39 10.68
CA SER A 15 -11.13 17.99 9.46
C SER A 15 -11.02 19.51 9.54
N GLY A 16 -10.48 20.16 8.50
CA GLY A 16 -10.37 21.61 8.40
C GLY A 16 -9.06 22.21 8.93
N PHE A 17 -8.05 21.39 9.25
CA PHE A 17 -6.70 21.90 9.59
C PHE A 17 -6.05 22.61 8.40
N ASP A 18 -6.18 22.03 7.21
CA ASP A 18 -5.84 22.63 5.92
C ASP A 18 -6.91 22.22 4.91
N PRO A 19 -7.83 23.14 4.54
CA PRO A 19 -8.92 22.83 3.62
C PRO A 19 -8.46 22.34 2.25
N MET A 20 -7.30 22.80 1.76
CA MET A 20 -6.75 22.40 0.47
C MET A 20 -6.30 20.94 0.52
N VAL A 21 -5.54 20.56 1.55
CA VAL A 21 -5.08 19.17 1.73
C VAL A 21 -6.27 18.24 1.93
N ASP A 22 -7.29 18.66 2.69
CA ASP A 22 -8.50 17.86 2.90
C ASP A 22 -9.33 17.67 1.62
N GLU A 23 -9.39 18.68 0.74
CA GLU A 23 -9.99 18.56 -0.59
C GLU A 23 -9.19 17.60 -1.47
N LEU A 24 -7.87 17.73 -1.53
CA LEU A 24 -7.01 16.85 -2.31
C LEU A 24 -7.11 15.39 -1.85
N ARG A 25 -7.16 15.14 -0.54
CA ARG A 25 -7.33 13.79 0.03
C ARG A 25 -8.67 13.17 -0.34
N ARG A 26 -9.77 13.93 -0.20
CA ARG A 26 -11.10 13.47 -0.63
C ARG A 26 -11.12 13.16 -2.12
N SER A 27 -10.61 14.07 -2.95
CA SER A 27 -10.50 13.90 -4.40
C SER A 27 -9.68 12.65 -4.76
N LEU A 28 -8.54 12.41 -4.11
CA LEU A 28 -7.72 11.22 -4.33
C LEU A 28 -8.48 9.92 -4.06
N ILE A 29 -9.20 9.85 -2.93
CA ILE A 29 -10.01 8.68 -2.60
C ILE A 29 -11.17 8.50 -3.57
N GLU A 30 -11.88 9.58 -3.92
CA GLU A 30 -12.96 9.53 -4.90
C GLU A 30 -12.47 9.01 -6.25
N VAL A 31 -11.32 9.49 -6.73
CA VAL A 31 -10.69 9.00 -7.96
C VAL A 31 -10.38 7.51 -7.85
N LYS A 32 -9.82 7.03 -6.72
CA LYS A 32 -9.55 5.60 -6.52
C LYS A 32 -10.82 4.76 -6.51
N VAL A 33 -11.86 5.17 -5.79
CA VAL A 33 -13.15 4.48 -5.75
C VAL A 33 -13.79 4.43 -7.14
N GLN A 34 -13.84 5.56 -7.84
CA GLN A 34 -14.40 5.63 -9.19
C GLN A 34 -13.59 4.79 -10.18
N THR A 35 -12.25 4.80 -10.08
CA THR A 35 -11.38 3.97 -10.92
C THR A 35 -11.65 2.48 -10.64
N LEU A 36 -11.78 2.07 -9.38
CA LEU A 36 -12.12 0.69 -9.02
C LEU A 36 -13.47 0.26 -9.62
N ALA A 37 -14.48 1.11 -9.53
CA ALA A 37 -15.81 0.83 -10.12
C ALA A 37 -15.77 0.81 -11.66
N LYS A 38 -15.03 1.72 -12.30
CA LYS A 38 -14.90 1.78 -13.77
C LYS A 38 -14.18 0.56 -14.33
N VAL A 39 -13.09 0.14 -13.70
CA VAL A 39 -12.26 -0.98 -14.17
C VAL A 39 -13.02 -2.30 -14.21
N GLN A 40 -13.99 -2.52 -13.33
CA GLN A 40 -14.83 -3.72 -13.34
C GLN A 40 -15.69 -3.85 -14.61
N ASN A 41 -15.94 -2.75 -15.33
CA ASN A 41 -16.83 -2.69 -16.47
C ASN A 41 -16.10 -2.50 -17.82
N LEU A 42 -14.77 -2.47 -17.82
CA LEU A 42 -13.96 -2.30 -19.03
C LEU A 42 -13.34 -3.62 -19.48
N ASP A 43 -13.28 -3.83 -20.78
CA ASP A 43 -12.48 -4.91 -21.38
C ASP A 43 -10.98 -4.53 -21.41
N GLU A 44 -10.12 -5.46 -21.82
CA GLU A 44 -8.67 -5.25 -21.84
C GLU A 44 -8.25 -4.04 -22.70
N ALA A 45 -8.93 -3.83 -23.84
CA ALA A 45 -8.67 -2.71 -24.74
C ALA A 45 -9.06 -1.38 -24.07
N GLY A 46 -10.22 -1.30 -23.44
CA GLY A 46 -10.69 -0.14 -22.70
C GLY A 46 -9.79 0.19 -21.51
N LEU A 47 -9.33 -0.82 -20.77
CA LEU A 47 -8.38 -0.65 -19.67
C LEU A 47 -7.07 -0.06 -20.15
N LYS A 48 -6.52 -0.58 -21.25
CA LYS A 48 -5.25 -0.08 -21.81
C LYS A 48 -5.31 1.41 -22.18
N VAL A 49 -6.47 1.91 -22.57
CA VAL A 49 -6.69 3.33 -22.89
C VAL A 49 -6.93 4.17 -21.64
N ALA A 50 -7.76 3.70 -20.70
CA ALA A 50 -8.19 4.50 -19.55
C ALA A 50 -7.18 4.53 -18.40
N MET A 51 -6.50 3.41 -18.15
CA MET A 51 -5.66 3.23 -16.95
C MET A 51 -4.47 4.19 -16.84
N PRO A 52 -3.76 4.55 -17.93
CA PRO A 52 -2.69 5.54 -17.86
C PRO A 52 -3.16 6.89 -17.30
N GLY A 53 -4.28 7.41 -17.81
CA GLY A 53 -4.83 8.70 -17.37
C GLY A 53 -5.32 8.67 -15.92
N LEU A 54 -6.03 7.60 -15.53
CA LEU A 54 -6.52 7.43 -14.16
C LEU A 54 -5.37 7.29 -13.16
N TYR A 55 -4.33 6.54 -13.52
CA TYR A 55 -3.15 6.40 -12.67
C TYR A 55 -2.31 7.69 -12.60
N GLU A 56 -2.15 8.42 -13.71
CA GLU A 56 -1.51 9.74 -13.71
C GLU A 56 -2.24 10.71 -12.78
N GLN A 57 -3.58 10.74 -12.81
CA GLN A 57 -4.36 11.56 -11.89
C GLN A 57 -4.11 11.19 -10.42
N ILE A 58 -4.09 9.89 -10.08
CA ILE A 58 -3.77 9.42 -8.72
C ILE A 58 -2.39 9.92 -8.27
N VAL A 59 -1.36 9.71 -9.10
CA VAL A 59 0.01 10.10 -8.75
C VAL A 59 0.14 11.62 -8.63
N VAL A 60 -0.46 12.40 -9.55
CA VAL A 60 -0.42 13.86 -9.51
C VAL A 60 -1.08 14.43 -8.27
N THR A 61 -2.23 13.90 -7.86
CA THR A 61 -2.88 14.34 -6.61
C THR A 61 -2.02 13.99 -5.39
N THR A 62 -1.38 12.81 -5.36
CA THR A 62 -0.42 12.46 -4.29
C THR A 62 0.79 13.41 -4.27
N ILE A 63 1.29 13.84 -5.44
CA ILE A 63 2.35 14.85 -5.55
C ILE A 63 1.91 16.18 -4.94
N GLN A 64 0.68 16.63 -5.24
CA GLN A 64 0.14 17.88 -4.69
C GLN A 64 0.05 17.82 -3.17
N ILE A 65 -0.52 16.74 -2.61
CA ILE A 65 -0.58 16.53 -1.16
C ILE A 65 0.84 16.58 -0.57
N ALA A 66 1.77 15.79 -1.11
CA ALA A 66 3.16 15.74 -0.64
C ALA A 66 3.88 17.11 -0.74
N ALA A 67 3.55 17.94 -1.72
CA ALA A 67 4.10 19.29 -1.84
C ALA A 67 3.66 20.21 -0.69
N HIS A 68 2.41 20.07 -0.22
CA HIS A 68 1.88 20.83 0.91
C HIS A 68 2.44 20.34 2.25
N VAL A 69 2.36 19.03 2.52
CA VAL A 69 2.60 18.49 3.89
C VAL A 69 3.94 17.76 4.04
N GLY A 70 4.66 17.56 2.95
CA GLY A 70 5.91 16.83 2.87
C GLY A 70 5.73 15.38 2.46
N LEU A 71 6.77 14.81 1.84
CA LEU A 71 6.74 13.48 1.22
C LEU A 71 6.26 12.38 2.19
N GLY A 72 6.86 12.31 3.37
CA GLY A 72 6.52 11.27 4.35
C GLY A 72 5.07 11.39 4.83
N VAL A 73 4.63 12.61 5.12
CA VAL A 73 3.27 12.88 5.61
C VAL A 73 2.24 12.59 4.51
N GLY A 74 2.48 13.05 3.27
CA GLY A 74 1.56 12.83 2.16
C GLY A 74 1.31 11.35 1.87
N LEU A 75 2.37 10.54 1.86
CA LEU A 75 2.27 9.08 1.68
C LEU A 75 1.55 8.41 2.85
N ALA A 76 1.79 8.86 4.08
CA ALA A 76 1.13 8.35 5.27
C ALA A 76 -0.39 8.66 5.27
N LEU A 77 -0.77 9.89 4.90
CA LEU A 77 -2.18 10.29 4.78
C LEU A 77 -2.90 9.49 3.70
N GLU A 78 -2.29 9.36 2.52
CA GLU A 78 -2.83 8.51 1.46
C GLU A 78 -3.09 7.09 1.97
N ALA A 79 -2.08 6.43 2.56
CA ALA A 79 -2.23 5.05 3.03
C ALA A 79 -3.30 4.92 4.14
N LEU A 80 -3.39 5.90 5.04
CA LEU A 80 -4.42 5.93 6.09
C LEU A 80 -5.83 6.05 5.49
N ASP A 81 -6.00 6.92 4.50
CA ASP A 81 -7.27 7.13 3.82
C ASP A 81 -7.68 5.87 3.02
N GLU A 82 -6.72 5.20 2.37
CA GLU A 82 -6.96 3.93 1.67
C GLU A 82 -7.49 2.83 2.59
N VAL A 83 -6.87 2.61 3.76
CA VAL A 83 -7.33 1.56 4.69
C VAL A 83 -8.69 1.90 5.30
N SER A 84 -8.93 3.19 5.55
CA SER A 84 -10.18 3.68 6.13
C SER A 84 -11.34 3.45 5.17
N GLN A 85 -11.16 3.79 3.90
CA GLN A 85 -12.20 3.77 2.87
C GLN A 85 -12.24 2.46 2.08
N GLY A 86 -11.24 1.58 2.22
CA GLY A 86 -11.14 0.37 1.42
C GLY A 86 -10.79 0.62 -0.05
N ALA A 87 -10.30 1.83 -0.37
CA ALA A 87 -10.04 2.28 -1.73
C ALA A 87 -8.54 2.34 -1.99
N SER A 88 -7.96 1.27 -2.51
CA SER A 88 -6.53 1.18 -2.81
C SER A 88 -6.28 0.63 -4.20
N ILE A 89 -5.22 1.09 -4.85
CA ILE A 89 -4.77 0.54 -6.13
C ILE A 89 -4.33 -0.94 -6.02
N SER A 90 -4.06 -1.42 -4.80
CA SER A 90 -3.82 -2.85 -4.54
C SER A 90 -5.04 -3.73 -4.85
N GLN A 91 -6.24 -3.16 -4.98
CA GLN A 91 -7.45 -3.89 -5.32
C GLN A 91 -7.59 -4.19 -6.82
N PHE A 92 -6.80 -3.54 -7.68
CA PHE A 92 -6.79 -3.84 -9.11
C PHE A 92 -6.19 -5.22 -9.40
N SER A 93 -6.55 -5.83 -10.54
CA SER A 93 -5.90 -7.04 -11.01
C SER A 93 -4.43 -6.78 -11.35
N ARG A 94 -3.65 -7.86 -11.43
CA ARG A 94 -2.25 -7.79 -11.83
C ARG A 94 -2.07 -7.12 -13.19
N ASP A 95 -2.89 -7.47 -14.18
CA ASP A 95 -2.75 -6.97 -15.54
C ASP A 95 -3.00 -5.47 -15.62
N VAL A 96 -3.97 -4.98 -14.85
CA VAL A 96 -4.24 -3.53 -14.72
C VAL A 96 -3.04 -2.82 -14.08
N ARG A 97 -2.44 -3.37 -13.03
CA ARG A 97 -1.26 -2.76 -12.40
C ARG A 97 0.02 -2.83 -13.26
N ASN A 98 0.13 -3.83 -14.15
CA ASN A 98 1.22 -3.87 -15.13
C ASN A 98 1.12 -2.66 -16.08
N GLN A 99 -0.10 -2.31 -16.56
CA GLN A 99 -0.33 -1.14 -17.41
C GLN A 99 0.02 0.19 -16.70
N MET A 100 -0.22 0.27 -15.39
CA MET A 100 0.17 1.43 -14.58
C MET A 100 1.70 1.60 -14.47
N THR A 101 2.45 0.50 -14.49
CA THR A 101 3.90 0.52 -14.26
C THR A 101 4.62 1.33 -15.34
N GLU A 102 4.23 1.18 -16.60
CA GLU A 102 4.78 1.96 -17.72
C GLU A 102 4.52 3.46 -17.54
N THR A 103 3.29 3.80 -17.14
CA THR A 103 2.89 5.19 -16.85
C THR A 103 3.71 5.77 -15.70
N GLY A 104 3.88 5.04 -14.60
CA GLY A 104 4.70 5.49 -13.47
C GLY A 104 6.16 5.74 -13.83
N VAL A 105 6.75 4.85 -14.65
CA VAL A 105 8.12 5.03 -15.16
C VAL A 105 8.23 6.26 -16.06
N ALA A 106 7.20 6.54 -16.88
CA ALA A 106 7.15 7.74 -17.72
C ALA A 106 7.03 9.02 -16.88
N LEU A 107 6.17 9.04 -15.86
CA LEU A 107 5.98 10.18 -14.95
C LEU A 107 7.27 10.57 -14.25
N LYS A 108 8.02 9.59 -13.73
CA LYS A 108 9.34 9.81 -13.12
C LYS A 108 10.28 10.62 -14.03
N ARG A 109 10.24 10.40 -15.34
CA ARG A 109 11.13 11.08 -16.31
C ARG A 109 10.61 12.45 -16.75
N ARG A 110 9.32 12.72 -16.55
CA ARG A 110 8.63 13.92 -17.05
C ARG A 110 8.76 15.11 -16.08
N HIS A 111 8.84 14.87 -14.78
CA HIS A 111 8.84 15.94 -13.79
C HIS A 111 10.22 16.55 -13.58
N SER A 112 10.28 17.88 -13.56
CA SER A 112 11.47 18.66 -13.14
C SER A 112 11.49 18.95 -11.64
N ASN A 113 10.34 18.82 -10.96
CA ASN A 113 10.22 19.02 -9.51
C ASN A 113 10.74 17.78 -8.75
N GLN A 114 11.58 18.02 -7.74
CA GLN A 114 12.13 16.98 -6.87
C GLN A 114 11.04 16.17 -6.15
N ILE A 115 10.05 16.81 -5.52
CA ILE A 115 8.96 16.10 -4.81
C ILE A 115 8.20 15.21 -5.79
N ALA A 116 7.88 15.73 -6.98
CA ALA A 116 7.19 14.98 -8.01
C ALA A 116 7.97 13.74 -8.44
N THR A 117 9.29 13.88 -8.62
CA THR A 117 10.18 12.76 -8.95
C THR A 117 10.22 11.71 -7.84
N LEU A 118 10.27 12.15 -6.58
CA LEU A 118 10.33 11.27 -5.42
C LEU A 118 9.03 10.48 -5.22
N VAL A 119 7.88 11.15 -5.32
CA VAL A 119 6.57 10.49 -5.26
C VAL A 119 6.40 9.49 -6.41
N ALA A 120 6.72 9.90 -7.64
CA ALA A 120 6.62 9.00 -8.80
C ALA A 120 7.54 7.77 -8.65
N GLU A 121 8.77 7.94 -8.14
CA GLU A 121 9.67 6.82 -7.84
C GLU A 121 9.04 5.87 -6.81
N ILE A 122 8.54 6.40 -5.69
CA ILE A 122 7.95 5.59 -4.61
C ILE A 122 6.71 4.85 -5.11
N GLU A 123 5.83 5.49 -5.87
CA GLU A 123 4.63 4.84 -6.40
C GLU A 123 4.96 3.69 -7.36
N VAL A 124 6.00 3.84 -8.19
CA VAL A 124 6.51 2.74 -9.01
C VAL A 124 7.06 1.59 -8.15
N GLN A 125 7.81 1.91 -7.10
CA GLN A 125 8.33 0.88 -6.19
C GLN A 125 7.21 0.16 -5.42
N ARG A 126 6.16 0.89 -5.02
CA ARG A 126 4.96 0.32 -4.38
C ARG A 126 4.16 -0.55 -5.35
N LEU A 127 4.06 -0.19 -6.63
CA LEU A 127 3.53 -1.09 -7.65
C LEU A 127 4.37 -2.37 -7.71
N ALA A 128 5.70 -2.28 -7.73
CA ALA A 128 6.56 -3.46 -7.71
C ALA A 128 6.33 -4.31 -6.44
N TRP A 129 6.17 -3.71 -5.26
CA TRP A 129 5.80 -4.44 -4.04
C TRP A 129 4.51 -5.23 -4.22
N ARG A 130 3.44 -4.59 -4.71
CA ARG A 130 2.13 -5.23 -4.94
C ARG A 130 2.25 -6.45 -5.84
N HIS A 131 2.93 -6.33 -6.98
CA HIS A 131 3.15 -7.45 -7.90
C HIS A 131 3.90 -8.61 -7.26
N ASN A 132 4.99 -8.31 -6.56
CA ASN A 132 5.83 -9.36 -5.98
C ASN A 132 5.17 -10.00 -4.75
N HIS A 133 4.45 -9.25 -3.92
CA HIS A 133 3.71 -9.81 -2.77
C HIS A 133 2.53 -10.67 -3.20
N GLU A 134 1.79 -10.28 -4.24
CA GLU A 134 0.74 -11.13 -4.80
C GLU A 134 1.35 -12.45 -5.30
N PHE A 135 2.46 -12.38 -6.02
CA PHE A 135 3.15 -13.56 -6.54
C PHE A 135 3.74 -14.45 -5.44
N LEU A 136 4.36 -13.87 -4.40
CA LEU A 136 4.79 -14.60 -3.20
C LEU A 136 3.62 -15.28 -2.51
N SER A 137 2.46 -14.60 -2.41
CA SER A 137 1.30 -15.19 -1.74
C SER A 137 0.79 -16.42 -2.50
N TRP A 138 0.80 -16.38 -3.84
CA TRP A 138 0.38 -17.51 -4.66
C TRP A 138 1.40 -18.64 -4.65
N LEU A 139 2.66 -18.37 -5.01
CA LEU A 139 3.65 -19.45 -5.09
C LEU A 139 4.11 -19.96 -3.74
N GLY A 140 4.15 -19.09 -2.72
CA GLY A 140 4.62 -19.44 -1.38
C GLY A 140 3.58 -20.20 -0.56
N PHE A 141 2.31 -19.79 -0.63
CA PHE A 141 1.27 -20.29 0.29
C PHE A 141 0.17 -21.11 -0.38
N ARG A 142 -0.08 -20.97 -1.68
CA ARG A 142 -1.15 -21.73 -2.36
C ARG A 142 -0.72 -23.15 -2.69
N ARG A 143 -0.68 -24.02 -1.67
CA ARG A 143 -0.13 -25.37 -1.81
C ARG A 143 -0.92 -26.32 -2.71
N GLY A 144 -2.21 -26.07 -2.88
CA GLY A 144 -3.12 -26.94 -3.63
C GLY A 144 -3.41 -26.54 -5.08
N ASP A 145 -2.75 -25.52 -5.66
CA ASP A 145 -3.00 -25.16 -7.07
C ASP A 145 -2.27 -26.12 -8.01
N PRO A 146 -2.99 -26.94 -8.81
CA PRO A 146 -2.35 -27.89 -9.72
C PRO A 146 -1.56 -27.21 -10.85
N ARG A 147 -1.80 -25.91 -11.11
CA ARG A 147 -1.00 -25.12 -12.07
C ARG A 147 0.40 -24.81 -11.56
N TYR A 148 0.61 -24.89 -10.23
CA TYR A 148 1.87 -24.57 -9.55
C TYR A 148 2.24 -25.67 -8.56
N PRO A 149 2.63 -26.86 -9.05
CA PRO A 149 2.96 -28.01 -8.21
C PRO A 149 4.14 -27.71 -7.29
N VAL A 150 4.20 -28.35 -6.12
CA VAL A 150 5.23 -28.10 -5.09
C VAL A 150 6.65 -28.25 -5.67
N THR A 151 6.83 -29.16 -6.62
CA THR A 151 8.13 -29.54 -7.19
C THR A 151 8.83 -28.44 -7.99
N ASP A 152 8.10 -27.47 -8.57
CA ASP A 152 8.69 -26.43 -9.44
C ASP A 152 8.64 -25.01 -8.84
N ARG A 153 8.07 -24.84 -7.64
CA ARG A 153 7.84 -23.50 -7.04
C ARG A 153 9.12 -22.72 -6.80
N LEU A 154 10.15 -23.37 -6.28
CA LEU A 154 11.43 -22.70 -6.02
C LEU A 154 12.08 -22.23 -7.33
N GLU A 155 12.04 -23.07 -8.36
CA GLU A 155 12.54 -22.73 -9.68
C GLU A 155 11.78 -21.52 -10.26
N ARG A 156 10.44 -21.52 -10.16
CA ARG A 156 9.62 -20.38 -10.58
C ARG A 156 9.96 -19.11 -9.80
N LEU A 157 9.98 -19.16 -8.47
CA LEU A 157 10.34 -18.00 -7.63
C LEU A 157 11.71 -17.41 -8.03
N ASN A 158 12.68 -18.26 -8.34
CA ASN A 158 14.00 -17.86 -8.84
C ASN A 158 13.90 -17.24 -10.25
N ALA A 159 13.17 -17.86 -11.17
CA ALA A 159 12.98 -17.35 -12.54
C ALA A 159 12.32 -15.96 -12.56
N PHE A 160 11.35 -15.72 -11.68
CA PHE A 160 10.69 -14.41 -11.54
C PHE A 160 11.54 -13.37 -10.79
N LYS A 161 12.67 -13.79 -10.20
CA LYS A 161 13.61 -12.94 -9.44
C LYS A 161 12.93 -12.13 -8.33
N VAL A 162 11.92 -12.73 -7.70
CA VAL A 162 11.01 -12.06 -6.76
C VAL A 162 11.78 -11.46 -5.58
N GLN A 163 12.70 -12.25 -5.00
CA GLN A 163 13.54 -11.81 -3.89
C GLN A 163 14.41 -10.60 -4.30
N GLN A 164 15.15 -10.70 -5.41
CA GLN A 164 16.02 -9.62 -5.88
C GLN A 164 15.23 -8.32 -6.15
N ARG A 165 14.05 -8.43 -6.77
CA ARG A 165 13.20 -7.28 -7.09
C ARG A 165 12.62 -6.62 -5.83
N LEU A 166 12.14 -7.43 -4.89
CA LEU A 166 11.62 -6.91 -3.61
C LEU A 166 12.72 -6.22 -2.80
N LEU A 167 13.89 -6.85 -2.65
CA LEU A 167 15.00 -6.27 -1.91
C LEU A 167 15.46 -4.95 -2.52
N LYS A 168 15.63 -4.90 -3.85
CA LYS A 168 16.00 -3.65 -4.56
C LYS A 168 14.96 -2.54 -4.36
N SER A 169 13.67 -2.89 -4.44
CA SER A 169 12.58 -1.93 -4.22
C SER A 169 12.58 -1.42 -2.77
N ARG A 170 12.74 -2.32 -1.78
CA ARG A 170 12.89 -1.96 -0.36
C ARG A 170 14.06 -1.02 -0.13
N ASP A 171 15.26 -1.36 -0.60
CA ASP A 171 16.44 -0.50 -0.44
C ASP A 171 16.21 0.91 -0.99
N THR A 172 15.52 0.98 -2.14
CA THR A 172 15.18 2.25 -2.77
C THR A 172 14.24 3.07 -1.90
N VAL A 173 13.11 2.50 -1.42
CA VAL A 173 12.13 3.25 -0.64
C VAL A 173 12.64 3.56 0.77
N VAL A 174 13.34 2.62 1.42
CA VAL A 174 13.98 2.83 2.74
C VAL A 174 14.93 4.02 2.69
N ARG A 175 15.71 4.17 1.62
CA ARG A 175 16.59 5.33 1.44
C ARG A 175 15.81 6.64 1.33
N LEU A 176 14.63 6.63 0.69
CA LEU A 176 13.86 7.84 0.45
C LEU A 176 13.05 8.29 1.67
N ILE A 177 12.44 7.36 2.40
CA ILE A 177 11.48 7.68 3.48
C ILE A 177 11.78 7.02 4.82
N GLY A 178 12.91 6.32 4.95
CA GLY A 178 13.29 5.63 6.17
C GLY A 178 12.63 4.25 6.32
N ALA A 179 13.31 3.36 7.06
CA ALA A 179 12.87 1.98 7.24
C ALA A 179 11.50 1.83 7.92
N PRO A 180 11.17 2.58 8.98
CA PRO A 180 9.88 2.42 9.65
C PRO A 180 8.68 2.73 8.75
N LEU A 181 8.76 3.81 7.96
CA LEU A 181 7.67 4.21 7.08
C LEU A 181 7.57 3.28 5.87
N ALA A 182 8.70 2.90 5.27
CA ALA A 182 8.72 1.92 4.18
C ALA A 182 8.09 0.58 4.61
N ALA A 183 8.42 0.07 5.80
CA ALA A 183 7.83 -1.16 6.34
C ALA A 183 6.33 -1.03 6.57
N ALA A 184 5.86 0.10 7.11
CA ALA A 184 4.44 0.35 7.33
C ALA A 184 3.64 0.38 6.01
N LEU A 185 4.16 1.08 5.00
CA LEU A 185 3.53 1.19 3.68
C LEU A 185 3.55 -0.15 2.92
N GLU A 186 4.65 -0.89 2.93
CA GLU A 186 4.73 -2.20 2.29
C GLU A 186 3.76 -3.20 2.94
N ALA A 187 3.68 -3.22 4.28
CA ALA A 187 2.75 -4.08 5.00
C ALA A 187 1.29 -3.71 4.70
N HIS A 188 0.98 -2.41 4.58
CA HIS A 188 -0.32 -1.92 4.14
C HIS A 188 -0.66 -2.37 2.72
N ASP A 189 0.24 -2.13 1.76
CA ASP A 189 0.02 -2.50 0.35
C ASP A 189 -0.21 -4.01 0.22
N ARG A 190 0.55 -4.84 0.94
CA ARG A 190 0.35 -6.30 1.03
C ARG A 190 -1.04 -6.66 1.55
N PHE A 191 -1.50 -5.99 2.61
CA PHE A 191 -2.81 -6.24 3.22
C PHE A 191 -4.00 -5.60 2.48
N MET A 192 -3.74 -4.77 1.47
CA MET A 192 -4.79 -4.23 0.61
C MET A 192 -4.87 -4.96 -0.74
N LEU A 193 -4.04 -5.98 -0.99
CA LEU A 193 -4.11 -6.78 -2.22
C LEU A 193 -5.41 -7.59 -2.28
N ALA A 194 -6.24 -7.33 -3.30
CA ALA A 194 -7.50 -8.07 -3.52
C ALA A 194 -7.25 -9.55 -3.83
N ASN A 195 -6.19 -9.84 -4.58
CA ASN A 195 -5.90 -11.19 -5.04
C ASN A 195 -4.83 -11.90 -4.20
N ARG A 196 -4.50 -11.41 -3.00
CA ARG A 196 -3.55 -12.14 -2.16
C ARG A 196 -4.15 -13.48 -1.73
N TRP A 197 -3.31 -14.49 -1.57
CA TRP A 197 -3.73 -15.72 -0.92
C TRP A 197 -3.96 -15.46 0.58
N HIS A 198 -5.18 -15.65 1.06
CA HIS A 198 -5.49 -15.60 2.49
C HIS A 198 -4.89 -16.83 3.17
N LEU A 199 -4.27 -16.62 4.34
CA LEU A 199 -3.96 -17.74 5.22
C LEU A 199 -5.27 -18.17 5.89
N SER A 200 -6.03 -19.06 5.25
CA SER A 200 -7.34 -19.51 5.72
C SER A 200 -7.29 -20.21 7.09
N LEU A 201 -8.45 -20.35 7.74
CA LEU A 201 -8.57 -21.08 9.02
C LEU A 201 -8.32 -22.59 8.95
N THR A 202 -7.96 -23.13 7.78
CA THR A 202 -7.71 -24.55 7.59
C THR A 202 -6.50 -24.99 8.42
N PRO A 203 -6.48 -26.26 8.87
CA PRO A 203 -5.31 -26.84 9.55
C PRO A 203 -4.01 -26.62 8.76
N ASP A 204 -4.09 -26.67 7.44
CA ASP A 204 -2.97 -26.49 6.50
C ASP A 204 -2.23 -25.14 6.60
N HIS A 205 -2.87 -24.10 7.15
CA HIS A 205 -2.28 -22.77 7.31
C HIS A 205 -2.13 -22.34 8.78
N ALA A 206 -2.42 -23.23 9.74
CA ALA A 206 -2.42 -22.89 11.16
C ALA A 206 -1.03 -22.46 11.65
N VAL A 207 0.02 -23.15 11.19
CA VAL A 207 1.41 -22.84 11.56
C VAL A 207 1.84 -21.52 10.93
N GLU A 208 1.57 -21.31 9.65
CA GLU A 208 1.93 -20.10 8.91
C GLU A 208 1.30 -18.86 9.56
N ARG A 209 0.02 -18.93 9.94
CA ARG A 209 -0.65 -17.81 10.64
C ARG A 209 -0.01 -17.46 11.98
N TYR A 210 0.44 -18.47 12.72
CA TYR A 210 1.03 -18.25 14.04
C TYR A 210 2.47 -17.74 13.95
N VAL A 211 3.28 -18.36 13.09
CA VAL A 211 4.73 -18.14 13.04
C VAL A 211 5.09 -16.93 12.16
N TRP A 212 4.39 -16.71 11.05
CA TRP A 212 4.78 -15.70 10.05
C TRP A 212 4.88 -14.28 10.62
N PRO A 213 3.92 -13.78 11.42
CA PRO A 213 4.05 -12.44 12.00
C PRO A 213 5.25 -12.32 12.95
N LEU A 214 5.60 -13.41 13.66
CA LEU A 214 6.68 -13.45 14.65
C LEU A 214 8.08 -13.45 14.00
N LEU A 215 8.20 -13.99 12.78
CA LEU A 215 9.47 -14.02 12.03
C LEU A 215 9.82 -12.68 11.35
N SER A 216 8.94 -11.67 11.43
CA SER A 216 9.13 -10.40 10.73
C SER A 216 10.23 -9.49 11.32
N PHE A 217 10.73 -9.80 12.53
CA PHE A 217 11.62 -8.95 13.33
C PHE A 217 11.10 -7.50 13.50
N GLN A 218 9.80 -7.27 13.31
CA GLN A 218 9.17 -5.97 13.50
C GLN A 218 8.89 -5.71 14.99
N PRO A 219 8.79 -4.44 15.42
CA PRO A 219 8.37 -4.12 16.77
C PRO A 219 7.00 -4.74 17.10
N GLY A 220 6.80 -5.17 18.36
CA GLY A 220 5.56 -5.82 18.82
C GLY A 220 4.26 -5.14 18.36
N PRO A 221 4.11 -3.80 18.47
CA PRO A 221 2.92 -3.10 17.97
C PRO A 221 2.65 -3.27 16.47
N VAL A 222 3.70 -3.37 15.65
CA VAL A 222 3.58 -3.64 14.20
C VAL A 222 3.09 -5.06 13.97
N VAL A 223 3.69 -6.03 14.67
CA VAL A 223 3.29 -7.45 14.60
C VAL A 223 1.82 -7.61 15.02
N MET A 224 1.39 -6.94 16.09
CA MET A 224 -0.01 -6.99 16.54
C MET A 224 -0.99 -6.42 15.51
N LEU A 225 -0.60 -5.40 14.74
CA LEU A 225 -1.42 -4.90 13.64
C LEU A 225 -1.50 -5.93 12.50
N GLU A 226 -0.41 -6.63 12.19
CA GLU A 226 -0.43 -7.73 11.21
C GLU A 226 -1.33 -8.88 11.66
N VAL A 227 -1.33 -9.22 12.95
CA VAL A 227 -2.25 -10.21 13.52
C VAL A 227 -3.69 -9.76 13.38
N ALA A 228 -4.02 -8.51 13.75
CA ALA A 228 -5.37 -7.97 13.63
C ALA A 228 -5.88 -7.95 12.17
N ARG A 229 -4.96 -7.71 11.23
CA ARG A 229 -5.18 -7.80 9.79
C ARG A 229 -5.52 -9.25 9.37
N LEU A 230 -4.73 -10.24 9.79
CA LEU A 230 -5.05 -11.65 9.54
C LEU A 230 -6.38 -12.08 10.16
N GLU A 231 -6.70 -11.62 11.37
CA GLU A 231 -7.99 -11.86 12.02
C GLU A 231 -9.16 -11.27 11.21
N HIS A 232 -8.98 -10.11 10.59
CA HIS A 232 -10.00 -9.53 9.72
C HIS A 232 -10.27 -10.41 8.49
N ASP A 233 -9.22 -10.92 7.83
CA ASP A 233 -9.38 -11.85 6.69
C ASP A 233 -10.15 -13.11 7.12
N VAL A 234 -9.82 -13.64 8.30
CA VAL A 234 -10.54 -14.78 8.90
C VAL A 234 -12.03 -14.46 9.13
N MET A 235 -12.35 -13.28 9.66
CA MET A 235 -13.75 -12.87 9.86
C MET A 235 -14.52 -12.77 8.55
N VAL A 236 -13.88 -12.28 7.48
CA VAL A 236 -14.47 -12.21 6.14
C VAL A 236 -14.76 -13.62 5.62
N ASP A 237 -13.80 -14.53 5.69
CA ASP A 237 -13.95 -15.92 5.23
C ASP A 237 -15.05 -16.67 6.00
N GLN A 238 -15.29 -16.32 7.26
CA GLN A 238 -16.36 -16.88 8.10
C GLN A 238 -17.74 -16.22 7.89
N GLY A 239 -17.85 -15.21 7.02
CA GLY A 239 -19.10 -14.49 6.82
C GLY A 239 -19.55 -13.70 8.06
N ALA A 240 -18.61 -13.12 8.82
CA ALA A 240 -18.94 -12.29 9.97
C ALA A 240 -19.85 -11.11 9.59
N SER A 241 -20.67 -10.65 10.54
CA SER A 241 -21.59 -9.54 10.30
C SER A 241 -20.84 -8.25 9.94
N ALA A 242 -21.50 -7.38 9.15
CA ALA A 242 -20.94 -6.09 8.74
C ALA A 242 -20.50 -5.23 9.95
N GLU A 243 -21.22 -5.31 11.07
CA GLU A 243 -20.86 -4.61 12.31
C GLU A 243 -19.52 -5.10 12.89
N LYS A 244 -19.29 -6.42 12.93
CA LYS A 244 -18.03 -6.99 13.42
C LYS A 244 -16.86 -6.61 12.51
N LEU A 245 -17.06 -6.71 11.20
CA LEU A 245 -16.06 -6.31 10.20
C LEU A 245 -15.71 -4.81 10.31
N ALA A 246 -16.73 -3.96 10.48
CA ALA A 246 -16.53 -2.52 10.70
C ALA A 246 -15.78 -2.22 12.00
N GLY A 247 -16.09 -2.94 13.08
CA GLY A 247 -15.38 -2.84 14.35
C GLY A 247 -13.89 -3.21 14.23
N GLN A 248 -13.59 -4.33 13.58
CA GLN A 248 -12.22 -4.76 13.35
C GLN A 248 -11.46 -3.80 12.44
N ARG A 249 -12.11 -3.29 11.37
CA ARG A 249 -11.52 -2.27 10.50
C ARG A 249 -11.15 -1.00 11.27
N ARG A 250 -12.04 -0.47 12.13
CA ARG A 250 -11.72 0.70 12.97
C ARG A 250 -10.49 0.48 13.85
N ARG A 251 -10.34 -0.73 14.42
CA ARG A 251 -9.16 -1.11 15.21
C ARG A 251 -7.89 -1.12 14.36
N ILE A 252 -7.95 -1.69 13.15
CA ILE A 252 -6.83 -1.70 12.20
C ILE A 252 -6.45 -0.27 11.81
N VAL A 253 -7.42 0.57 11.46
CA VAL A 253 -7.19 1.99 11.09
C VAL A 253 -6.51 2.74 12.24
N GLY A 254 -7.03 2.60 13.47
CA GLY A 254 -6.44 3.23 14.67
C GLY A 254 -5.00 2.77 14.94
N GLY A 255 -4.74 1.46 14.85
CA GLY A 255 -3.39 0.91 15.01
C GLY A 255 -2.44 1.35 13.90
N PHE A 256 -2.92 1.41 12.65
CA PHE A 256 -2.12 1.86 11.52
C PHE A 256 -1.78 3.35 11.60
N LYS A 257 -2.74 4.19 12.02
CA LYS A 257 -2.48 5.62 12.31
C LYS A 257 -1.33 5.79 13.31
N GLN A 258 -1.35 5.02 14.41
CA GLN A 258 -0.28 5.07 15.41
C GLN A 258 1.07 4.58 14.87
N GLN A 259 1.06 3.52 14.04
CA GLN A 259 2.28 3.02 13.39
C GLN A 259 2.87 4.09 12.46
N LEU A 260 2.05 4.72 11.62
CA LEU A 260 2.47 5.79 10.71
C LEU A 260 3.02 7.00 11.48
N ALA A 261 2.32 7.45 12.53
CA ALA A 261 2.77 8.56 13.37
C ALA A 261 4.17 8.31 13.97
N ARG A 262 4.43 7.09 14.48
CA ARG A 262 5.76 6.71 15.00
C ARG A 262 6.81 6.59 13.90
N ALA A 263 6.43 6.08 12.74
CA ALA A 263 7.32 5.97 11.60
C ALA A 263 7.81 7.36 11.13
N LEU A 264 6.93 8.36 11.18
CA LEU A 264 7.22 9.75 10.81
C LEU A 264 8.25 10.44 11.73
N GLU A 265 8.50 9.93 12.93
CA GLU A 265 9.57 10.43 13.81
C GLU A 265 10.98 10.11 13.25
N HIS A 266 11.07 9.11 12.37
CA HIS A 266 12.34 8.53 11.91
C HIS A 266 12.61 8.75 10.41
N ILE A 267 11.87 9.64 9.75
CA ILE A 267 12.06 9.89 8.31
C ILE A 267 13.28 10.77 8.05
N PRO A 268 14.01 10.57 6.92
CA PRO A 268 15.11 11.42 6.49
C PRO A 268 14.67 12.86 6.27
N GLU A 269 15.59 13.81 6.40
CA GLU A 269 15.31 15.25 6.23
C GLU A 269 14.67 15.59 4.88
N GLY A 270 15.19 15.00 3.78
CA GLY A 270 14.64 15.17 2.45
C GLY A 270 13.19 14.68 2.27
N ALA A 271 12.67 13.86 3.20
CA ALA A 271 11.29 13.41 3.20
C ALA A 271 10.36 14.26 4.10
N ARG A 272 10.93 15.15 4.93
CA ARG A 272 10.19 16.05 5.83
C ARG A 272 9.70 17.31 5.12
N ALA A 273 10.38 17.71 4.05
CA ALA A 273 10.13 18.98 3.38
C ALA A 273 8.74 18.99 2.72
N GLY A 274 7.82 19.77 3.28
CA GLY A 274 6.58 20.27 2.67
C GLY A 274 6.55 21.79 2.83
N ALA A 275 5.91 22.49 1.91
CA ALA A 275 5.77 23.94 2.02
C ALA A 275 4.81 24.29 3.16
N ILE A 276 5.36 24.53 4.35
CA ILE A 276 4.69 25.37 5.36
C ILE A 276 5.34 26.75 5.25
N ALA A 277 4.75 27.61 4.42
CA ALA A 277 4.93 29.05 4.44
C ALA A 277 3.59 29.69 4.81
#